data_AF-A0A0S6X4M7-F1
#
_entry.id   AF-A0A0S6X4M7-F1
#
_cell.length_a   1.000
_cell.length_b   1.000
_cell.length_c   1.000
_cell.angle_alpha   90.00
_cell.angle_beta   90.00
_cell.angle_gamma   90.00
#
_symmetry.space_group_name_H-M   'P 1'
#
loop_
_entity.id
_entity.type
_entity.pdbx_description
1 polymer ?
#
loop_
_entity_poly.entity_id
_entity_poly.type
_entity_poly.pdbx_seq_one_letter_code
_entity_poly.pdbx_strand_id
1 'polypeptide(L)'
;MQTSETYRRDCTTPNRPGKRKLRVTGSSWQITGSGSDNVDIYSDIEAVFGVRSVYNIELYKDDDTDAGELMGTYSGTAIMTAHNQAMTDEAPGTIDITLDGEDDLVWTAAA
;
A
#
# COMPACT_ATOMS: atom_id res chain seq x y z
N MET A 1 -0.48 -2.03 -11.91
CA MET A 1 0.39 -2.96 -12.65
C MET A 1 0.26 -2.71 -14.15
N GLN A 2 1.35 -2.32 -14.81
CA GLN A 2 1.35 -2.04 -16.25
C GLN A 2 2.01 -3.19 -17.00
N THR A 3 1.42 -3.63 -18.11
CA THR A 3 1.90 -4.77 -18.90
C THR A 3 2.01 -4.40 -20.38
N SER A 4 3.03 -4.96 -21.05
CA SER A 4 3.19 -4.87 -22.50
C SER A 4 3.21 -6.29 -23.09
N GLU A 5 2.59 -6.46 -24.25
CA GLU A 5 2.39 -7.77 -24.88
C GLU A 5 3.16 -7.88 -26.18
N THR A 6 3.88 -9.00 -26.37
CA THR A 6 4.50 -9.36 -27.65
C THR A 6 4.28 -10.84 -27.93
N TYR A 7 4.09 -11.19 -29.20
CA TYR A 7 3.95 -12.59 -29.63
C TYR A 7 5.28 -13.11 -30.16
N ARG A 8 5.82 -14.17 -29.56
CA ARG A 8 6.99 -14.86 -30.08
C ARG A 8 6.52 -16.04 -30.93
N ARG A 9 6.75 -15.98 -32.24
CA ARG A 9 6.61 -17.16 -33.12
C ARG A 9 7.79 -18.09 -32.91
N ASP A 10 7.51 -19.37 -32.79
CA ASP A 10 8.52 -20.42 -32.75
C ASP A 10 8.89 -20.80 -34.18
N CYS A 11 10.10 -20.42 -34.60
CA CYS A 11 10.59 -20.68 -35.96
C CYS A 11 10.80 -22.18 -36.24
N THR A 12 10.79 -23.05 -35.21
CA THR A 12 10.96 -24.49 -35.36
C THR A 12 9.64 -25.23 -35.62
N THR A 13 8.48 -24.62 -35.33
CA THR A 13 7.15 -25.16 -35.64
C THR A 13 6.20 -24.05 -36.15
N PRO A 14 6.26 -23.72 -37.45
CA PRO A 14 5.57 -22.56 -38.04
C PRO A 14 4.04 -22.58 -37.92
N ASN A 15 3.44 -23.78 -37.78
CA ASN A 15 1.99 -23.97 -37.71
C ASN A 15 1.40 -23.90 -36.30
N ARG A 16 2.18 -23.53 -35.27
CA ARG A 16 1.67 -23.33 -33.92
C ARG A 16 1.39 -21.85 -33.65
N PRO A 17 0.25 -21.51 -33.02
CA PRO A 17 0.01 -20.16 -32.53
C PRO A 17 1.17 -19.68 -31.65
N GLY A 18 1.64 -18.45 -31.89
CA GLY A 18 2.75 -17.87 -31.14
C GLY A 18 2.43 -17.78 -29.65
N LYS A 19 3.42 -18.04 -28.80
CA LYS A 19 3.26 -17.90 -27.35
C LYS A 19 3.26 -16.41 -26.99
N ARG A 20 2.27 -15.98 -26.19
CA ARG A 20 2.18 -14.62 -25.64
C ARG A 20 3.29 -14.45 -24.60
N LYS A 21 4.14 -13.44 -24.80
CA LYS A 21 5.13 -13.01 -23.81
C LYS A 21 4.57 -11.79 -23.10
N LEU A 22 4.37 -11.91 -21.80
CA LEU A 22 3.98 -10.81 -20.92
C LEU A 22 5.24 -10.21 -20.30
N ARG A 23 5.36 -8.89 -20.38
CA ARG A 23 6.37 -8.13 -19.64
C ARG A 23 5.66 -7.14 -18.73
N VAL A 24 5.90 -7.28 -17.43
CA VAL A 24 5.51 -6.29 -16.43
C VAL A 24 6.48 -5.13 -16.53
N THR A 25 5.96 -3.92 -16.70
CA THR A 25 6.77 -2.70 -16.91
C THR A 25 6.86 -1.83 -15.66
N GLY A 26 6.04 -2.11 -14.65
CA GLY A 26 6.09 -1.45 -13.35
C GLY A 26 5.15 -2.09 -12.34
N SER A 27 5.59 -2.10 -11.09
CA SER A 27 4.81 -2.37 -9.88
C SER A 27 4.57 -1.05 -9.14
N SER A 28 3.41 -0.97 -8.49
CA SER A 28 3.08 0.08 -7.55
C SER A 28 2.19 -0.56 -6.50
N TRP A 29 2.21 -0.01 -5.30
CA TRP A 29 1.35 -0.45 -4.21
C TRP A 29 0.65 0.77 -3.63
N GLN A 30 -0.53 0.53 -3.07
CA GLN A 30 -1.33 1.55 -2.43
C GLN A 30 -1.88 0.94 -1.14
N ILE A 31 -1.74 1.66 -0.04
CA ILE A 31 -2.30 1.27 1.25
C ILE A 31 -3.22 2.38 1.71
N THR A 32 -4.45 2.01 2.02
CA THR A 32 -5.45 2.90 2.61
C THR A 32 -5.77 2.39 4.00
N GLY A 33 -5.73 3.28 4.99
CA GLY A 33 -6.11 3.01 6.38
C GLY A 33 -7.19 3.99 6.81
N SER A 34 -8.17 3.49 7.57
CA SER A 34 -9.22 4.30 8.18
C SER A 34 -9.18 4.15 9.70
N GLY A 35 -9.53 5.20 10.41
CA GLY A 35 -9.51 5.20 11.88
C GLY A 35 -10.26 6.38 12.49
N SER A 36 -10.30 6.41 13.81
CA SER A 36 -10.81 7.56 14.57
C SER A 36 -9.83 8.72 14.47
N ASP A 37 -10.36 9.92 14.26
CA ASP A 37 -9.59 11.15 14.23
C ASP A 37 -9.28 11.63 15.66
N ASN A 38 -8.07 12.15 15.89
CA ASN A 38 -7.66 12.73 17.17
C ASN A 38 -6.78 13.97 16.93
N VAL A 39 -6.92 14.99 17.78
CA VAL A 39 -6.12 16.22 17.71
C VAL A 39 -4.62 15.92 17.89
N ASP A 40 -4.28 14.91 18.69
CA ASP A 40 -2.88 14.57 18.99
C ASP A 40 -2.11 14.04 17.77
N ILE A 41 -2.80 13.44 16.79
CA ILE A 41 -2.15 12.86 15.60
C ILE A 41 -2.08 13.84 14.43
N TYR A 42 -2.77 14.99 14.53
CA TYR A 42 -2.92 15.91 13.41
C TYR A 42 -1.59 16.53 12.97
N SER A 43 -0.75 16.96 13.92
CA SER A 43 0.56 17.55 13.61
C SER A 43 1.47 16.58 12.88
N ASP A 44 1.40 15.30 13.22
CA ASP A 44 2.23 14.28 12.61
C ASP A 44 1.78 13.99 11.18
N ILE A 45 0.46 13.94 10.95
CA ILE A 45 -0.12 13.74 9.61
C ILE A 45 0.21 14.92 8.68
N GLU A 46 0.06 16.16 9.15
CA GLU A 46 0.44 17.33 8.36
C GLU A 46 1.93 17.35 8.02
N ALA A 47 2.79 16.95 8.96
CA ALA A 47 4.24 16.94 8.75
C ALA A 47 4.69 15.93 7.67
N VAL A 48 3.93 14.85 7.45
CA VAL A 48 4.27 13.82 6.47
C VAL A 48 3.44 13.89 5.18
N PHE A 49 2.41 14.74 5.12
CA PHE A 49 1.56 14.86 3.94
C PHE A 49 2.35 15.36 2.72
N GLY A 50 2.28 14.63 1.61
CA GLY A 50 3.05 14.94 0.40
C GLY A 50 4.57 14.75 0.53
N VAL A 51 5.06 14.26 1.67
CA VAL A 51 6.49 14.00 1.90
C VAL A 51 6.82 12.57 1.48
N ARG A 52 7.87 12.42 0.66
CA ARG A 52 8.42 11.11 0.30
C ARG A 52 9.26 10.60 1.45
N SER A 53 8.85 9.47 2.04
CA SER A 53 9.56 8.85 3.16
C SER A 53 9.45 7.33 3.12
N VAL A 54 10.23 6.67 3.96
CA VAL A 54 10.05 5.24 4.24
C VAL A 54 8.99 5.10 5.32
N TYR A 55 7.91 4.39 5.00
CA TYR A 55 6.82 4.10 5.92
C TYR A 55 6.94 2.67 6.42
N ASN A 56 6.69 2.50 7.72
CA ASN A 56 6.57 1.20 8.37
C ASN A 56 5.11 1.01 8.78
N ILE A 57 4.50 -0.08 8.32
CA ILE A 57 3.08 -0.37 8.48
C ILE A 57 2.98 -1.68 9.24
N GLU A 58 2.61 -1.57 10.51
CA GLU A 58 2.51 -2.69 11.43
C GLU A 58 1.14 -3.35 11.29
N LEU A 59 1.15 -4.68 11.13
CA LEU A 59 -0.05 -5.48 11.08
C LEU A 59 -0.21 -6.22 12.41
N TYR A 60 -1.27 -5.89 13.13
CA TYR A 60 -1.67 -6.55 14.36
C TYR A 60 -2.80 -7.54 14.09
N LYS A 61 -2.73 -8.70 14.70
CA LYS A 61 -3.80 -9.68 14.75
C LYS A 61 -4.66 -9.40 15.96
N ASP A 62 -5.97 -9.37 15.73
CA ASP A 62 -6.96 -9.29 16.79
C ASP A 62 -6.93 -10.57 17.64
N ASP A 63 -6.65 -10.41 18.93
CA ASP A 63 -6.54 -11.46 19.93
C ASP A 63 -7.39 -11.16 21.18
N ASP A 64 -8.42 -10.31 21.03
CA ASP A 64 -9.28 -9.80 22.10
C ASP A 64 -8.53 -8.93 23.15
N THR A 65 -7.31 -8.47 22.85
CA THR A 65 -6.58 -7.48 23.66
C THR A 65 -6.58 -6.09 23.03
N ASP A 66 -6.35 -5.06 23.85
CA ASP A 66 -6.32 -3.66 23.39
C ASP A 66 -5.19 -3.37 22.39
N ALA A 67 -4.11 -4.16 22.39
CA ALA A 67 -2.94 -3.94 21.54
C ALA A 67 -2.87 -4.90 20.34
N GLY A 68 -3.49 -6.07 20.43
CA GLY A 68 -3.32 -7.14 19.45
C GLY A 68 -1.93 -7.79 19.49
N GLU A 69 -1.80 -8.90 18.77
CA GLU A 69 -0.53 -9.58 18.55
C GLU A 69 0.13 -9.02 17.28
N LEU A 70 1.33 -8.43 17.39
CA LEU A 70 2.06 -7.97 16.21
C LEU A 70 2.41 -9.17 15.33
N MET A 71 1.91 -9.20 14.10
CA MET A 71 2.21 -10.24 13.11
C MET A 71 3.47 -9.92 12.30
N GLY A 72 3.74 -8.63 12.12
CA GLY A 72 4.89 -8.14 11.37
C GLY A 72 4.67 -6.75 10.78
N THR A 73 5.67 -6.30 10.03
CA THR A 73 5.75 -4.93 9.51
C THR A 73 6.02 -4.97 8.01
N TYR A 74 5.23 -4.21 7.25
CA TYR A 74 5.57 -3.83 5.89
C TYR A 74 6.41 -2.55 5.90
N SER A 75 7.52 -2.54 5.16
CA SER A 75 8.36 -1.36 4.98
C SER A 75 8.51 -1.04 3.50
N GLY A 76 8.32 0.23 3.13
CA GLY A 76 8.43 0.68 1.74
C GLY A 76 8.48 2.19 1.61
N THR A 77 9.01 2.67 0.49
CA THR A 77 9.02 4.11 0.17
C THR A 77 7.66 4.51 -0.38
N ALA A 78 7.06 5.55 0.20
CA ALA A 78 5.77 6.07 -0.26
C ALA A 78 5.67 7.58 -0.08
N ILE A 79 4.58 8.13 -0.62
CA ILE A 79 4.11 9.48 -0.35
C ILE A 79 2.68 9.35 0.16
N MET A 80 2.35 10.07 1.23
CA MET A 80 0.95 10.25 1.62
C MET A 80 0.26 11.19 0.63
N THR A 81 -0.69 10.66 -0.15
CA THR A 81 -1.37 11.39 -1.23
C THR A 81 -2.78 11.84 -0.86
N ALA A 82 -3.38 11.22 0.15
CA ALA A 82 -4.64 11.67 0.73
C ALA A 82 -4.62 11.57 2.25
N HIS A 83 -5.14 12.62 2.89
CA HIS A 83 -5.76 12.51 4.21
C HIS A 83 -7.16 13.13 4.05
N ASN A 84 -8.20 12.38 4.37
CA ASN A 84 -9.58 12.87 4.35
C ASN A 84 -10.14 12.77 5.76
N GLN A 85 -10.72 13.84 6.27
CA GLN A 85 -11.38 13.87 7.57
C GLN A 85 -12.88 14.07 7.40
N ALA A 86 -13.66 13.30 8.13
CA ALA A 86 -15.09 13.52 8.28
C ALA A 86 -15.38 13.80 9.76
N MET A 87 -15.98 14.96 10.03
CA MET A 87 -16.30 15.42 11.37
C MET A 87 -17.81 15.62 11.47
N THR A 88 -18.43 15.08 12.51
CA THR A 88 -19.84 15.32 12.85
C THR A 88 -19.93 15.71 14.32
N ASP A 89 -21.03 16.34 14.71
CA ASP A 89 -21.34 16.68 16.10
C ASP A 89 -21.89 15.48 16.89
N GLU A 90 -22.38 14.45 16.20
CA GLU A 90 -23.04 13.28 16.80
C GLU A 90 -22.14 12.04 16.95
N ALA A 91 -20.96 12.01 16.32
CA ALA A 91 -20.07 10.85 16.33
C ALA A 91 -18.58 11.24 16.40
N PRO A 92 -17.68 10.33 16.83
CA PRO A 92 -16.25 10.55 16.71
C PRO A 92 -15.88 10.84 15.26
N GLY A 93 -14.99 11.81 15.05
CA GLY A 93 -14.44 12.10 13.72
C GLY A 93 -13.72 10.87 13.17
N THR A 94 -13.74 10.71 11.85
CA THR A 94 -13.01 9.64 11.16
C THR A 94 -11.97 10.23 10.23
N ILE A 95 -10.84 9.55 10.12
CA ILE A 95 -9.77 9.92 9.20
C ILE A 95 -9.43 8.74 8.29
N ASP A 96 -9.28 9.04 7.00
CA ASP A 96 -8.82 8.11 5.97
C ASP A 96 -7.50 8.61 5.40
N ILE A 97 -6.48 7.76 5.44
CA ILE A 97 -5.14 8.05 4.94
C ILE A 97 -4.81 7.12 3.78
N THR A 98 -4.21 7.66 2.72
CA THR A 98 -3.72 6.87 1.58
C THR A 98 -2.25 7.12 1.35
N LEU A 99 -1.49 6.02 1.28
CA LEU A 99 -0.07 5.99 0.91
C LEU A 99 0.05 5.40 -0.49
N ASP A 100 0.61 6.18 -1.41
CA ASP A 100 0.99 5.68 -2.73
C ASP A 100 2.47 5.37 -2.72
N GLY A 101 2.77 4.10 -2.92
CA GLY A 101 4.09 3.53 -2.76
C GLY A 101 4.77 3.19 -4.07
N GLU A 102 6.08 3.33 -4.04
CA GLU A 102 6.99 2.93 -5.10
C GLU A 102 7.96 1.87 -4.60
N ASP A 103 8.69 1.29 -5.55
CA ASP A 103 9.61 0.17 -5.30
C ASP A 103 8.91 -1.01 -4.58
N ASP A 104 9.71 -1.84 -3.91
CA ASP A 104 9.23 -3.03 -3.23
C ASP A 104 8.67 -2.69 -1.84
N LEU A 105 7.51 -3.26 -1.53
CA LEU A 105 6.96 -3.30 -0.19
C LEU A 105 7.44 -4.59 0.49
N VAL A 106 8.33 -4.47 1.48
CA VAL A 106 9.01 -5.60 2.12
C VAL A 106 8.30 -5.99 3.41
N TRP A 107 7.85 -7.25 3.51
CA TRP A 107 7.29 -7.81 4.73
C TRP A 107 8.37 -8.40 5.64
N THR A 108 8.33 -8.06 6.92
CA THR A 108 9.12 -8.70 7.98
C THR A 108 8.17 -9.25 9.04
N ALA A 109 8.18 -10.57 9.27
CA ALA A 109 7.39 -11.18 10.33
C ALA A 109 7.89 -10.76 11.71
N ALA A 110 6.97 -10.62 12.67
CA ALA A 110 7.32 -10.42 14.07
C ALA A 110 8.09 -11.64 14.62
N ALA A 111 8.95 -11.39 15.61
CA ALA A 111 9.83 -12.39 16.23
C ALA A 111 9.10 -13.21 17.31
#